data_AF-A0A7K1J395-F1
#
_entry.id   AF-A0A7K1J395-F1
#
_cell.length_a   1.000
_cell.length_b   1.000
_cell.length_c   1.000
_cell.angle_alpha   90.00
_cell.angle_beta   90.00
_cell.angle_gamma   90.00
#
_symmetry.space_group_name_H-M   'P 1'
#
loop_
_entity.id
_entity.type
_entity.pdbx_description
1 polymer ?
#
loop_
_entity_poly.entity_id
_entity_poly.type
_entity_poly.pdbx_seq_one_letter_code
_entity_poly.pdbx_strand_id
1 'polypeptide(L)'
;MVVEAHVDHSGEHVITNIINSGSQIPKDVRQKIFQRFVKGITTRGSESGGTGLGLSIAKWAATLHGGSIHVVDDARGVNFEIVLPMHPHLDHDDMQQLESAE
;
A
#
# COMPACT_ATOMS: atom_id res chain seq x y z
N MET A 1 -4.46 -15.64 2.29
CA MET A 1 -4.28 -14.18 2.43
C MET A 1 -4.87 -13.75 3.76
N VAL A 2 -4.08 -13.04 4.55
CA VAL A 2 -4.48 -12.45 5.83
C VAL A 2 -4.40 -10.93 5.67
N VAL A 3 -5.36 -10.21 6.24
CA VAL A 3 -5.36 -8.74 6.28
C VAL A 3 -5.50 -8.34 7.73
N GLU A 4 -4.51 -7.60 8.23
CA GLU A 4 -4.46 -7.08 9.59
C GLU A 4 -4.46 -5.55 9.51
N ALA A 5 -5.17 -4.88 10.40
CA ALA A 5 -5.17 -3.44 10.51
C ALA A 5 -5.07 -3.04 11.99
N HIS A 6 -4.26 -2.04 12.27
CA HIS A 6 -4.11 -1.47 13.60
C HIS A 6 -3.84 0.03 13.49
N VAL A 7 -4.05 0.72 14.61
CA VAL A 7 -3.65 2.11 14.76
C VAL A 7 -2.27 2.14 15.39
N ASP A 8 -1.41 3.04 14.93
CA ASP A 8 -0.12 3.25 15.58
C ASP A 8 -0.28 3.75 17.03
N HIS A 9 0.80 3.73 17.81
CA HIS A 9 0.74 4.14 19.22
C HIS A 9 0.34 5.61 19.42
N SER A 10 0.58 6.47 18.42
CA SER A 10 0.20 7.88 18.48
C SER A 10 -1.28 8.13 18.19
N GLY A 11 -1.98 7.21 17.52
CA GLY A 11 -3.35 7.44 17.06
C GLY A 11 -3.45 8.14 15.71
N GLU A 12 -2.31 8.47 15.09
CA GLU A 12 -2.22 9.36 13.93
C GLU A 12 -2.27 8.60 12.60
N HIS A 13 -1.94 7.30 12.61
CA HIS A 13 -1.94 6.48 11.40
C HIS A 13 -2.68 5.16 11.58
N VAL A 14 -3.35 4.74 10.51
CA VAL A 14 -3.83 3.37 10.32
C VAL A 14 -2.79 2.62 9.52
N ILE A 15 -2.29 1.52 10.09
CA ILE A 15 -1.34 0.60 9.47
C ILE A 15 -2.11 -0.65 9.06
N THR A 16 -2.10 -0.97 7.77
CA THR A 16 -2.73 -2.16 7.21
C THR A 16 -1.69 -3.07 6.58
N ASN A 17 -1.61 -4.31 7.04
CA ASN A 17 -0.72 -5.34 6.52
C ASN A 17 -1.51 -6.36 5.71
N ILE A 18 -1.16 -6.53 4.44
CA ILE A 18 -1.71 -7.57 3.56
C ILE A 18 -0.65 -8.67 3.42
N ILE A 19 -0.88 -9.78 4.11
CA ILE A 19 0.04 -10.93 4.12
C ILE A 19 -0.48 -12.02 3.19
N ASN A 20 0.35 -12.40 2.22
CA ASN A 20 0.09 -13.54 1.35
C ASN A 20 1.15 -14.62 1.52
N SER A 21 0.72 -15.88 1.51
CA SER A 21 1.64 -17.02 1.52
C SER A 21 2.43 -17.05 0.20
N GLY A 22 3.74 -17.29 0.29
CA GLY A 22 4.62 -17.29 -0.87
C GLY A 22 6.06 -16.94 -0.51
N SER A 23 6.93 -16.91 -1.52
CA SER A 23 8.32 -16.48 -1.35
C SER A 23 8.40 -14.99 -1.05
N GLN A 24 9.32 -14.63 -0.16
CA GLN A 24 9.65 -13.23 0.10
C GLN A 24 10.09 -12.52 -1.18
N ILE A 25 9.72 -11.24 -1.29
CA ILE A 25 10.22 -10.38 -2.37
C ILE A 25 11.65 -9.94 -2.01
N PRO A 26 12.65 -10.21 -2.86
CA PRO A 26 14.03 -9.79 -2.63
C PRO A 26 14.14 -8.28 -2.40
N LYS A 27 14.97 -7.86 -1.44
CA LYS A 27 15.05 -6.46 -0.99
C LYS A 27 15.40 -5.49 -2.13
N ASP A 28 16.24 -5.92 -3.07
CA ASP A 28 16.69 -5.17 -4.24
C ASP A 28 15.60 -4.91 -5.30
N VAL A 29 14.49 -5.66 -5.27
CA VAL A 29 13.36 -5.47 -6.20
C VAL A 29 12.12 -4.87 -5.55
N ARG A 30 12.06 -4.77 -4.20
CA ARG A 30 10.88 -4.26 -3.46
C ARG A 30 10.41 -2.86 -3.89
N GLN A 31 11.32 -1.98 -4.30
CA GLN A 31 10.93 -0.68 -4.83
C GLN A 31 10.44 -0.75 -6.28
N LYS A 32 11.02 -1.66 -7.08
CA LYS A 32 10.77 -1.79 -8.53
C LYS A 32 9.39 -2.38 -8.81
N ILE A 33 8.88 -3.29 -7.98
CA ILE A 33 7.55 -3.91 -8.16
C ILE A 33 6.39 -2.92 -8.18
N PHE A 34 6.58 -1.71 -7.64
CA PHE A 34 5.56 -0.65 -7.66
C PHE A 34 5.60 0.19 -8.95
N GLN A 35 6.52 -0.08 -9.88
CA GLN A 35 6.53 0.56 -11.19
C GLN A 35 5.47 -0.08 -12.10
N ARG A 36 4.90 0.74 -13.00
CA ARG A 36 3.92 0.28 -13.98
C ARG A 36 4.53 -0.82 -14.86
N PHE A 37 3.72 -1.83 -15.17
CA PHE A 37 4.07 -2.96 -16.05
C PHE A 37 5.14 -3.90 -15.51
N VAL A 38 5.62 -3.71 -14.28
CA VAL A 38 6.52 -4.68 -13.64
C VAL A 38 5.72 -5.91 -13.24
N LYS A 39 6.17 -7.06 -13.70
CA LYS A 39 5.64 -8.38 -13.33
C LYS A 39 6.65 -9.07 -12.42
N GLY A 40 6.16 -9.78 -11.41
CA GLY A 40 7.01 -10.61 -10.55
C GLY A 40 7.71 -11.70 -11.35
N ILE A 41 8.82 -12.22 -10.82
CA ILE A 41 9.53 -13.37 -11.41
C ILE A 41 8.55 -14.55 -11.35
N THR A 42 8.05 -14.94 -12.52
CA THR A 42 7.08 -16.01 -12.68
C THR A 42 7.72 -17.34 -12.26
N THR A 43 7.23 -17.94 -11.18
CA THR A 43 7.38 -19.38 -11.02
C THR A 43 6.72 -20.05 -12.21
N ARG A 44 7.51 -20.81 -12.99
CA ARG A 44 7.10 -21.55 -14.19
C ARG A 44 5.71 -22.16 -13.99
N GLY A 45 4.70 -21.67 -14.72
CA GLY A 45 3.36 -22.23 -14.73
C GLY A 45 2.21 -21.29 -14.40
N SER A 46 2.45 -20.10 -13.82
CA SER A 46 1.40 -19.10 -13.65
C SER A 46 1.62 -17.91 -14.59
N GLU A 47 1.09 -17.98 -15.81
CA GLU A 47 0.70 -16.78 -16.53
C GLU A 47 -0.45 -16.12 -15.74
N SER A 48 -0.14 -15.48 -14.61
CA SER A 48 -1.11 -14.58 -14.00
C SER A 48 -1.27 -13.42 -14.99
N GLY A 49 -2.39 -13.40 -15.72
CA GLY A 49 -2.75 -12.43 -16.76
C GLY A 49 -2.95 -10.99 -16.25
N GLY A 50 -2.15 -10.55 -15.29
CA GLY A 50 -2.12 -9.19 -14.80
C GLY A 50 -1.28 -8.28 -15.70
N THR A 51 -1.74 -7.04 -15.86
CA THR A 51 -1.06 -5.99 -16.63
C THR A 51 0.19 -5.44 -15.93
N GLY A 52 0.44 -5.82 -14.66
CA GLY A 52 1.49 -5.22 -13.83
C GLY A 52 1.15 -3.79 -13.37
N LEU A 53 -0.13 -3.41 -13.38
CA LEU A 53 -0.56 -2.07 -12.95
C LEU A 53 -0.99 -2.01 -11.48
N GLY A 54 -1.44 -3.13 -10.89
CA GLY A 54 -2.07 -3.14 -9.56
C GLY A 54 -1.24 -2.46 -8.47
N LEU A 55 0.02 -2.85 -8.30
CA LEU A 55 0.90 -2.25 -7.29
C LEU A 55 1.22 -0.78 -7.58
N SER A 56 1.36 -0.40 -8.85
CA SER A 56 1.59 1.01 -9.21
C SER A 56 0.39 1.90 -8.89
N ILE A 57 -0.83 1.37 -9.06
CA ILE A 57 -2.08 2.05 -8.68
C ILE A 57 -2.19 2.13 -7.16
N ALA A 58 -1.90 1.04 -6.45
CA ALA A 58 -1.92 1.02 -4.99
C ALA A 58 -0.94 2.04 -4.39
N LYS A 59 0.28 2.15 -4.94
CA LYS A 59 1.24 3.17 -4.54
C LYS A 59 0.74 4.58 -4.80
N TRP A 60 0.20 4.83 -5.99
CA TRP A 60 -0.38 6.13 -6.31
C TRP A 60 -1.53 6.48 -5.35
N ALA A 61 -2.44 5.56 -5.09
CA ALA A 61 -3.57 5.77 -4.19
C ALA A 61 -3.11 6.06 -2.75
N ALA A 62 -2.17 5.27 -2.21
CA ALA A 62 -1.64 5.51 -0.87
C ALA A 62 -1.00 6.90 -0.76
N THR A 63 -0.17 7.28 -1.74
CA THR A 63 0.47 8.59 -1.78
C THR A 63 -0.53 9.74 -1.94
N LEU A 64 -1.58 9.55 -2.76
CA LEU A 64 -2.66 10.54 -2.91
C LEU A 64 -3.36 10.84 -1.57
N HIS A 65 -3.48 9.83 -0.70
CA HIS A 65 -4.07 9.98 0.63
C HIS A 65 -3.04 10.41 1.70
N GLY A 66 -1.88 10.95 1.31
CA GLY A 66 -0.84 11.40 2.25
C GLY A 66 -0.10 10.26 2.95
N GLY A 67 -0.28 9.02 2.50
CA GLY A 67 0.32 7.84 3.08
C GLY A 67 1.35 7.15 2.19
N SER A 68 1.62 5.88 2.49
CA SER A 68 2.65 5.11 1.83
C SER A 68 2.29 3.62 1.73
N ILE A 69 2.98 2.91 0.84
CA ILE A 69 2.92 1.44 0.74
C ILE A 69 4.32 0.89 0.49
N HIS A 70 4.69 -0.14 1.25
CA HIS A 70 6.01 -0.78 1.18
C HIS A 70 5.89 -2.30 1.40
N VAL A 71 6.98 -3.02 1.13
CA VAL A 71 7.09 -4.45 1.46
C VAL A 71 7.97 -4.62 2.68
N VAL A 72 7.42 -5.19 3.73
CA VAL A 72 8.11 -5.45 5.01
C VAL A 72 8.45 -6.93 5.16
N ASP A 73 9.42 -7.22 6.04
CA ASP A 73 9.80 -8.61 6.35
C ASP A 73 8.72 -9.25 7.22
N ASP A 74 8.23 -10.44 6.85
CA ASP A 74 7.24 -11.21 7.64
C ASP A 74 7.49 -12.71 7.48
N ALA A 75 7.52 -13.47 8.57
CA ALA A 75 7.80 -14.91 8.53
C ALA A 75 6.73 -15.73 7.77
N ARG A 76 5.51 -15.18 7.61
CA ARG A 76 4.36 -15.85 6.99
C ARG A 76 4.37 -15.77 5.46
N GLY A 77 5.17 -14.86 4.88
CA GLY A 77 5.22 -14.64 3.43
C GLY A 77 5.27 -13.14 3.07
N VAL A 78 4.86 -12.79 1.86
CA VAL A 78 4.93 -11.39 1.39
C VAL A 78 3.94 -10.55 2.20
N ASN A 79 4.44 -9.47 2.81
CA ASN A 79 3.64 -8.51 3.56
C ASN A 79 3.75 -7.13 2.89
N PHE A 80 2.62 -6.65 2.36
CA PHE A 80 2.48 -5.27 1.92
C PHE A 80 1.92 -4.43 3.07
N GLU A 81 2.71 -3.51 3.56
CA GLU A 81 2.32 -2.57 4.61
C GLU A 81 1.87 -1.26 3.96
N ILE A 82 0.65 -0.84 4.28
CA ILE A 82 0.07 0.44 3.90
C ILE A 82 -0.05 1.28 5.16
N VAL A 83 0.48 2.49 5.14
CA VAL A 83 0.35 3.46 6.24
C VAL A 83 -0.42 4.66 5.71
N LEU A 84 -1.57 4.95 6.31
CA LEU A 84 -2.41 6.10 5.98
C LEU A 84 -2.63 6.97 7.22
N PRO A 85 -2.70 8.30 7.08
CA PRO A 85 -3.18 9.18 8.15
C PRO A 85 -4.59 8.78 8.61
N MET A 86 -4.83 8.83 9.92
CA MET A 86 -6.14 8.57 10.55
C MET A 86 -7.17 9.63 10.16
N HIS A 87 -6.69 10.87 10.02
CA HIS A 87 -7.47 12.01 9.58
C HIS A 87 -6.90 12.51 8.25
N PRO A 88 -7.75 12.75 7.24
CA PRO A 88 -7.28 13.42 6.03
C PRO A 88 -6.72 14.79 6.43
N HIS A 89 -5.56 15.15 5.89
CA HIS A 89 -5.13 16.54 5.89
C HIS A 89 -6.13 17.30 5.01
N LEU A 90 -7.15 17.86 5.65
CA LEU A 90 -7.95 18.92 5.04
C LEU A 90 -7.07 20.17 5.09
N ASP A 91 -6.70 20.67 3.92
CA ASP A 91 -6.07 21.98 3.85
C ASP A 91 -7.03 23.02 4.45
N HIS A 92 -6.51 24.10 5.05
CA HIS A 92 -7.34 25.15 5.66
C HIS A 92 -8.38 25.71 4.67
N ASP A 93 -8.08 25.68 3.36
CA ASP A 93 -8.98 26.11 2.30
C ASP A 93 -10.17 25.15 2.10
N ASP A 94 -9.97 23.82 2.24
CA ASP A 94 -11.04 22.82 2.15
C ASP A 94 -12.01 22.92 3.33
N MET A 95 -11.47 23.22 4.52
CA MET A 95 -12.27 23.36 5.75
C MET A 95 -13.15 24.61 5.70
N GLN A 96 -12.66 25.73 5.15
CA GLN A 96 -13.45 26.96 4.93
C GLN A 96 -14.55 26.79 3.87
N GLN A 97 -14.33 25.94 2.87
CA GLN A 97 -15.34 25.65 1.84
C GLN A 97 -16.46 24.73 2.34
N LEU A 98 -16.17 23.84 3.30
CA LEU A 98 -17.19 23.00 3.94
C LEU A 98 -18.05 23.80 4.92
N GLU A 99 -17.46 24.74 5.67
CA GLU A 99 -18.19 25.61 6.62
C GLU A 99 -19.05 26.69 5.94
N SER A 100 -18.80 27.01 4.66
CA SER A 100 -19.58 27.99 3.90
C SER A 100 -20.70 27.39 3.04
N ALA A 101 -20.87 26.06 3.09
CA ALA A 101 -21.92 25.32 2.38
C ALA A 101 -23.16 25.01 3.24
N GLU A 102 -23.19 25.46 4.50
CA GLU A 102 -24.32 25.42 5.45
C GLU A 102 -24.98 26.80 5.61
#